data_AF-A0A5C6DTF8-F1
#
_entry.id   AF-A0A5C6DTF8-F1
#
_cell.length_a   1.000
_cell.length_b   1.000
_cell.length_c   1.000
_cell.angle_alpha   90.00
_cell.angle_beta   90.00
_cell.angle_gamma   90.00
#
_symmetry.space_group_name_H-M   'P 1'
#
loop_
_entity.id
_entity.type
_entity.pdbx_description
1 polymer ?
#
loop_
_entity_poly.entity_id
_entity_poly.type
_entity_poly.pdbx_seq_one_letter_code
_entity_poly.pdbx_strand_id
1 'polypeptide(L)' 'MTGCVCSPSRAGLMTGRYQERFGFDNNLPPGTKSGRAIDETFGTMYLKEGGYSY' A
#
# COMPACT_ATOMS: atom_id res chain seq x y z
N MET A 1 0.68 -14.57 -1.83
CA MET A 1 1.86 -14.02 -2.52
C MET A 1 1.58 -12.56 -2.83
N THR A 2 2.47 -11.66 -2.41
CA THR A 2 2.37 -10.24 -2.75
C THR A 2 2.96 -10.01 -4.15
N GLY A 3 2.24 -9.35 -5.05
CA GLY A 3 2.48 -9.43 -6.51
C GLY A 3 3.90 -9.04 -6.95
N CYS A 4 4.38 -9.64 -8.04
CA CYS A 4 5.77 -9.55 -8.55
C CYS A 4 6.16 -8.20 -9.16
N VAL A 5 5.28 -7.19 -9.06
CA VAL A 5 5.47 -5.86 -9.64
C VAL A 5 5.39 -4.79 -8.56
N CYS A 6 5.91 -3.61 -8.87
CA CYS A 6 6.33 -2.65 -7.86
C CYS A 6 5.18 -2.09 -7.02
N SER A 7 4.01 -1.79 -7.60
CA SER A 7 2.86 -1.26 -6.86
C SER A 7 2.20 -2.30 -5.95
N PRO A 8 1.88 -3.53 -6.41
CA PRO A 8 1.42 -4.62 -5.55
C PRO A 8 2.39 -4.94 -4.41
N SER A 9 3.70 -5.01 -4.70
CA SER A 9 4.75 -5.25 -3.71
C SER A 9 4.78 -4.18 -2.62
N ARG A 10 4.76 -2.90 -3.00
CA ARG A 10 4.74 -1.79 -2.04
C ARG A 10 3.44 -1.74 -1.24
N ALA A 11 2.30 -2.01 -1.86
CA ALA A 11 1.01 -2.05 -1.17
C ALA A 11 1.01 -3.13 -0.07
N GLY A 12 1.53 -4.32 -0.38
CA GLY A 12 1.67 -5.40 0.60
C GLY A 12 2.62 -5.07 1.74
N LEU A 13 3.78 -4.48 1.47
CA LEU A 13 4.73 -4.04 2.50
C LEU A 13 4.12 -2.98 3.44
N MET A 14 3.40 -2.03 2.84
CA MET A 14 2.86 -0.88 3.55
C MET A 14 1.65 -1.19 4.42
N THR A 15 0.84 -2.19 4.03
CA THR A 15 -0.42 -2.54 4.72
C THR A 15 -0.34 -3.86 5.47
N GLY A 16 0.69 -4.69 5.21
CA GLY A 16 0.78 -6.05 5.75
C GLY A 16 -0.27 -7.02 5.20
N ARG A 17 -1.00 -6.63 4.14
CA ARG A 17 -2.14 -7.40 3.59
C ARG A 17 -1.93 -7.64 2.09
N TYR A 18 -2.52 -8.70 1.56
CA TYR A 18 -2.38 -9.04 0.13
C TYR A 18 -3.09 -8.04 -0.79
N GLN A 19 -2.45 -7.65 -1.89
CA GLN A 19 -2.91 -6.63 -2.84
C GLN A 19 -4.32 -6.86 -3.43
N GLU A 20 -4.72 -8.12 -3.58
CA GLU A 20 -6.03 -8.53 -4.12
C GLU A 20 -7.19 -7.97 -3.26
N ARG A 21 -6.92 -7.76 -1.97
CA ARG A 21 -7.91 -7.25 -1.02
C ARG A 21 -8.21 -5.76 -1.24
N PHE A 22 -7.36 -5.02 -1.95
CA PHE A 22 -7.47 -3.57 -2.13
C PHE A 22 -7.30 -3.12 -3.59
N GLY A 23 -7.46 -4.04 -4.55
CA GLY A 23 -7.45 -3.75 -5.98
C GLY A 23 -6.08 -3.34 -6.53
N PHE A 24 -4.99 -3.87 -5.96
CA PHE A 24 -3.62 -3.65 -6.44
C PHE A 24 -3.10 -4.86 -7.24
N ASP A 25 -3.86 -5.34 -8.22
CA ASP A 25 -3.47 -6.52 -9.00
C ASP A 25 -2.41 -6.17 -10.07
N ASN A 26 -2.34 -4.89 -10.46
CA ASN A 26 -1.43 -4.37 -11.47
C ASN A 26 -0.79 -3.04 -11.07
N ASN A 27 0.25 -2.64 -11.79
CA ASN A 27 0.79 -1.29 -11.68
C ASN A 27 -0.19 -0.27 -12.27
N LEU A 28 -0.31 0.87 -11.59
CA LEU A 28 -1.06 2.02 -12.11
C LEU A 28 -0.40 2.52 -13.41
N PRO A 29 -1.19 2.85 -14.45
CA PRO A 29 -0.65 3.42 -15.67
C PRO A 29 0.05 4.77 -15.41
N PRO A 30 1.03 5.17 -16.24
CA PRO A 30 1.67 6.48 -16.13
C PRO A 30 0.62 7.60 -16.21
N GLY A 31 0.70 8.60 -15.32
CA GLY A 31 -0.23 9.74 -15.31
C GLY A 31 -1.55 9.51 -14.56
N THR A 32 -1.75 8.33 -13.97
CA THR A 32 -2.92 8.04 -13.15
C THR A 32 -2.88 8.83 -11.84
N LYS A 33 -3.89 9.68 -11.61
CA LYS A 33 -4.05 10.43 -10.34
C LYS A 33 -4.90 9.68 -9.31
N SER A 34 -5.55 8.58 -9.72
CA SER A 34 -6.26 7.69 -8.81
C SER A 34 -5.26 6.75 -8.12
N GLY A 35 -5.13 6.93 -6.81
CA GLY A 35 -4.43 6.03 -5.90
C GLY A 35 -5.41 5.17 -5.11
N ARG A 36 -4.89 4.44 -4.11
CA ARG A 36 -5.70 3.68 -3.16
C ARG A 36 -6.66 4.59 -2.39
N ALA A 37 -7.77 4.04 -1.91
CA ALA A 37 -8.58 4.68 -0.88
C ALA A 37 -7.73 5.00 0.37
N ILE A 38 -8.02 6.11 1.05
CA ILE A 38 -7.25 6.61 2.21
C ILE A 38 -7.53 5.84 3.52
N ASP A 39 -8.38 4.82 3.45
CA ASP A 39 -8.97 4.10 4.59
C ASP A 39 -8.07 2.97 5.14
N GLU A 40 -7.27 2.26 4.33
CA GLU A 40 -6.36 1.27 4.96
C GLU A 40 -5.28 1.93 5.81
N THR A 41 -5.11 1.33 6.97
CA THR A 41 -4.05 1.62 7.91
C THR A 41 -2.71 1.17 7.35
N PHE A 42 -1.85 2.14 7.06
CA PHE A 42 -0.45 1.87 6.79
C PHE A 42 0.25 1.47 8.09
N GLY A 43 1.17 0.50 8.03
CA GLY A 43 2.05 0.16 9.16
C GLY A 43 2.79 1.38 9.70
N THR A 44 3.07 2.37 8.85
CA THR A 44 3.66 3.66 9.25
C THR A 44 2.76 4.50 10.14
N MET A 45 1.43 4.37 10.07
CA MET A 45 0.51 5.04 10.99
C MET A 45 0.64 4.47 12.41
N TYR A 46 0.77 3.15 12.53
CA TYR A 46 1.06 2.51 13.82
C TYR A 46 2.43 2.92 14.38
N LEU A 47 3.45 3.01 13.51
CA LEU A 47 4.78 3.50 13.93
C LEU A 47 4.72 4.96 14.40
N LYS A 48 3.97 5.82 13.70
CA LYS A 48 3.75 7.22 14.10
C LYS A 48 3.04 7.31 15.46
N GLU A 49 2.03 6.49 15.70
CA GLU A 49 1.34 6.42 16.99
C GLU A 49 2.26 5.91 18.11
N GLY A 50 3.18 5.00 17.77
CA GLY A 50 4.26 4.53 18.65
C GLY A 50 5.38 5.54 18.91
N GLY A 51 5.26 6.79 18.47
CA GLY A 51 6.23 7.86 18.73
C GLY A 51 7.45 7.85 17.81
N TYR A 52 7.42 7.11 16.70
CA TYR A 52 8.46 7.21 15.68
C TYR A 52 8.36 8.57 14.97
N SER A 53 9.46 9.32 14.96
CA SER A 53 9.56 10.58 14.22
C SER A 53 9.64 10.34 12.72
N TYR A 54 8.96 11.20 11.98
CA TYR A 54 8.99 11.28 10.51
C TYR A 54 10.28 11.94 10.00
#